data_AF-R9GWA1-F1
#
_entry.id   AF-R9GWA1-F1
#
_cell.length_a   1.000
_cell.length_b   1.000
_cell.length_c   1.000
_cell.angle_alpha   90.00
_cell.angle_beta   90.00
_cell.angle_gamma   90.00
#
_symmetry.space_group_name_H-M   'P 1'
#
loop_
_entity.id
_entity.type
_entity.pdbx_description
1 polymer ?
#
loop_
_entity_poly.entity_id
_entity_poly.type
_entity_poly.pdbx_seq_one_letter_code
_entity_poly.pdbx_strand_id
1 'polypeptide(L)'
;MIINTDIELQAEASIEWFLACNEEDVPENGGACIDYKGEQIAIFNFTRRKEWYATQNLCPHKQQMALSRGMIGSAGESCEPKVACPFHKKTFSLLSGECASGEDYTIKTYPVKLSAGQVFIGIQ
;
A
#
# COMPACT_ATOMS: atom_id res chain seq x y z
N MET A 1 16.69 -24.34 41.77
CA MET A 1 16.53 -22.99 41.17
C MET A 1 15.81 -23.20 39.84
N ILE A 2 14.49 -23.04 39.83
CA ILE A 2 13.82 -21.82 39.33
C ILE A 2 14.09 -21.71 37.82
N ILE A 3 13.27 -22.42 37.02
CA ILE A 3 12.22 -21.92 36.11
C ILE A 3 12.84 -21.25 34.86
N ASN A 4 12.60 -21.80 33.66
CA ASN A 4 11.53 -21.33 32.75
C ASN A 4 12.06 -20.06 32.04
N THR A 5 11.89 -19.80 30.76
CA THR A 5 10.86 -20.17 29.82
C THR A 5 11.33 -19.58 28.47
N ASP A 6 10.65 -19.92 27.38
CA ASP A 6 10.62 -19.12 26.17
C ASP A 6 11.86 -19.20 25.27
N ILE A 7 11.98 -20.34 24.59
CA ILE A 7 12.20 -20.27 23.14
C ILE A 7 10.95 -19.56 22.60
N GLU A 8 10.99 -18.22 22.61
CA GLU A 8 10.07 -17.39 21.86
C GLU A 8 10.19 -17.86 20.41
N LEU A 9 9.22 -18.67 19.99
CA LEU A 9 8.85 -18.85 18.60
C LEU A 9 8.57 -17.44 18.06
N GLN A 10 9.59 -16.78 17.53
CA GLN A 10 9.38 -15.72 16.57
C GLN A 10 8.68 -16.37 15.39
N ALA A 11 7.34 -16.30 15.38
CA ALA A 11 6.57 -16.49 14.18
C ALA A 11 7.04 -15.38 13.22
N GLU A 12 8.03 -15.68 12.38
CA GLU A 12 8.28 -14.89 11.19
C GLU A 12 6.94 -14.84 10.45
N ALA A 13 6.35 -13.65 10.39
CA ALA A 13 5.09 -13.44 9.69
C ALA A 13 5.33 -13.77 8.21
N SER A 14 4.99 -15.00 7.83
CA SER A 14 5.14 -15.48 6.47
C SER A 14 4.16 -14.71 5.58
N ILE A 15 4.69 -13.97 4.61
CA ILE A 15 3.88 -13.20 3.68
C ILE A 15 3.15 -14.17 2.75
N GLU A 16 1.82 -14.19 2.81
CA GLU A 16 0.97 -14.89 1.83
C GLU A 16 0.86 -14.02 0.57
N TRP A 17 1.29 -14.54 -0.57
CA TRP A 17 1.18 -13.84 -1.85
C TRP A 17 -0.07 -14.30 -2.59
N PHE A 18 -0.93 -13.37 -2.99
CA PHE A 18 -2.05 -13.66 -3.88
C PHE A 18 -1.94 -12.88 -5.19
N LEU A 19 -2.48 -13.47 -6.25
CA LEU A 19 -2.61 -12.82 -7.56
C LEU A 19 -3.70 -11.75 -7.47
N ALA A 20 -3.32 -10.48 -7.65
CA ALA A 20 -4.23 -9.35 -7.54
C ALA A 20 -4.89 -8.99 -8.87
N CYS A 21 -4.08 -8.80 -9.93
CA CYS A 21 -4.53 -8.44 -11.28
C CYS A 21 -3.39 -8.62 -12.30
N ASN A 22 -3.67 -8.38 -13.58
CA ASN A 22 -2.63 -8.22 -14.60
C ASN A 22 -2.06 -6.79 -14.54
N GLU A 23 -0.82 -6.60 -15.00
CA GLU A 23 -0.19 -5.27 -15.03
C GLU A 23 -0.98 -4.26 -15.86
N GLU A 24 -1.63 -4.72 -16.95
CA GLU A 24 -2.44 -3.89 -17.86
C GLU A 24 -3.77 -3.42 -17.25
N ASP A 25 -4.25 -4.05 -16.17
CA ASP A 25 -5.48 -3.66 -15.50
C ASP A 25 -5.32 -2.36 -14.67
N VAL A 26 -4.07 -1.95 -14.39
CA VAL A 26 -3.77 -0.77 -13.58
C VAL A 26 -3.27 0.36 -14.46
N PRO A 27 -3.95 1.53 -14.46
CA PRO A 27 -3.60 2.64 -15.35
C PRO A 27 -2.20 3.17 -15.06
N GLU A 28 -1.50 3.55 -16.12
CA GLU A 28 -0.19 4.20 -16.00
C GLU A 28 -0.27 5.46 -15.14
N ASN A 29 0.63 5.59 -14.16
CA ASN A 29 0.67 6.70 -13.21
C ASN A 29 -0.65 6.90 -12.44
N GLY A 30 -1.39 5.81 -12.22
CA GLY A 30 -2.65 5.82 -11.51
C GLY A 30 -2.77 4.61 -10.58
N GLY A 31 -3.99 4.37 -10.13
CA GLY A 31 -4.29 3.24 -9.26
C GLY A 31 -5.58 2.53 -9.61
N ALA A 32 -5.71 1.34 -9.04
CA ALA A 32 -6.87 0.46 -9.14
C ALA A 32 -7.22 -0.08 -7.76
N CYS A 33 -8.48 -0.52 -7.57
CA CYS A 33 -8.94 -1.12 -6.33
C CYS A 33 -9.09 -2.62 -6.53
N ILE A 34 -8.51 -3.40 -5.62
CA ILE A 34 -8.62 -4.86 -5.55
C ILE A 34 -9.42 -5.22 -4.30
N ASP A 35 -10.33 -6.18 -4.42
CA ASP A 35 -10.96 -6.82 -3.29
C ASP A 35 -10.18 -8.08 -2.92
N TYR A 36 -9.80 -8.21 -1.65
CA TYR A 36 -9.22 -9.41 -1.09
C TYR A 36 -9.99 -9.80 0.17
N LYS A 37 -10.86 -10.81 0.05
CA LYS A 37 -11.68 -11.33 1.17
C LYS A 37 -12.49 -10.21 1.86
N GLY A 38 -12.98 -9.23 1.10
CA GLY A 38 -13.74 -8.08 1.60
C GLY A 38 -12.89 -6.89 2.08
N GLU A 39 -11.55 -7.00 2.10
CA GLU A 39 -10.65 -5.86 2.27
C GLU A 39 -10.37 -5.19 0.92
N GLN A 40 -10.47 -3.87 0.86
CA GLN A 40 -10.15 -3.10 -0.34
C GLN A 40 -8.71 -2.60 -0.28
N ILE A 41 -7.91 -3.02 -1.26
CA ILE A 41 -6.50 -2.65 -1.41
C ILE A 41 -6.38 -1.77 -2.65
N ALA A 42 -5.72 -0.62 -2.50
CA ALA A 42 -5.35 0.25 -3.60
C ALA A 42 -3.98 -0.18 -4.14
N ILE A 43 -3.90 -0.48 -5.44
CA ILE A 43 -2.63 -0.71 -6.16
C ILE A 43 -2.32 0.53 -6.98
N PHE A 44 -1.05 0.88 -7.09
CA PHE A 44 -0.56 2.00 -7.87
C PHE A 44 0.56 1.57 -8.82
N ASN A 45 0.43 1.95 -10.10
CA ASN A 45 1.45 1.75 -11.12
C ASN A 45 2.16 3.08 -11.39
N PHE A 46 3.35 3.27 -10.80
CA PHE A 46 4.12 4.50 -10.94
C PHE A 46 5.12 4.37 -12.10
N THR A 47 4.61 4.29 -13.34
CA THR A 47 5.42 4.03 -14.54
C THR A 47 6.57 5.02 -14.74
N ARG A 48 6.40 6.30 -14.38
CA ARG A 48 7.46 7.33 -14.44
C ARG A 48 8.68 7.00 -13.57
N ARG A 49 8.51 6.17 -12.54
CA ARG A 49 9.57 5.69 -11.64
C ARG A 49 9.87 4.20 -11.80
N LYS A 50 9.09 3.49 -12.61
CA LYS A 50 9.14 2.01 -12.79
C LYS A 50 8.94 1.27 -11.47
N GLU A 51 8.03 1.76 -10.63
CA GLU A 51 7.76 1.24 -9.30
C GLU A 51 6.28 0.94 -9.12
N TRP A 52 5.97 -0.04 -8.26
CA TRP A 52 4.62 -0.45 -7.91
C TRP A 52 4.43 -0.36 -6.41
N TYR A 53 3.23 0.05 -5.99
CA TYR A 53 2.88 0.22 -4.59
C TYR A 53 1.49 -0.32 -4.30
N ALA A 54 1.25 -0.72 -3.06
CA ALA A 54 -0.06 -1.08 -2.60
C ALA A 54 -0.31 -0.57 -1.18
N THR A 55 -1.53 -0.11 -0.93
CA THR A 55 -1.98 0.39 0.38
C THR A 55 -3.41 -0.04 0.65
N GLN A 56 -3.91 0.14 1.88
CA GLN A 56 -5.36 0.10 2.09
C GLN A 56 -6.06 1.14 1.18
N ASN A 57 -7.28 0.85 0.72
CA ASN A 57 -8.05 1.80 -0.08
C ASN A 57 -8.74 2.87 0.78
N LEU A 58 -8.94 2.58 2.07
CA LEU A 58 -9.59 3.45 3.04
C LEU A 58 -8.70 4.66 3.36
N CYS A 59 -9.18 5.86 3.07
CA CYS A 59 -8.58 7.10 3.56
C CYS A 59 -9.01 7.35 5.02
N PRO A 60 -8.09 7.39 5.99
CA PRO A 60 -8.43 7.49 7.41
C PRO A 60 -9.05 8.83 7.82
N HIS A 61 -8.81 9.90 7.05
CA HIS A 61 -9.31 11.25 7.35
C HIS A 61 -10.84 11.35 7.43
N LYS A 62 -11.56 10.70 6.50
CA LYS A 62 -13.04 10.68 6.47
C LYS A 62 -13.63 9.29 6.28
N GLN A 63 -12.81 8.25 6.47
CA GLN A 63 -13.23 6.85 6.39
C GLN A 63 -13.90 6.51 5.05
N GLN A 64 -13.28 6.92 3.94
CA GLN A 64 -13.79 6.70 2.59
C GLN A 64 -12.85 5.78 1.79
N MET A 65 -13.41 4.77 1.12
CA MET A 65 -12.71 3.87 0.20
C MET A 65 -12.38 4.60 -1.11
N ALA A 66 -11.25 5.32 -1.15
CA ALA A 66 -10.99 6.30 -2.20
C ALA A 66 -9.53 6.43 -2.64
N LEU A 67 -8.56 5.82 -1.93
CA LEU A 67 -7.14 6.06 -2.18
C LEU A 67 -6.68 5.53 -3.55
N SER A 68 -7.26 4.44 -4.04
CA SER A 68 -7.03 3.91 -5.40
C SER A 68 -7.28 4.93 -6.51
N ARG A 69 -8.13 5.92 -6.26
CA ARG A 69 -8.46 7.01 -7.21
C ARG A 69 -7.61 8.27 -6.96
N GLY A 70 -6.68 8.20 -6.03
CA GLY A 70 -5.81 9.30 -5.66
C GLY A 70 -4.77 9.59 -6.73
N MET A 71 -4.33 10.84 -6.77
CA MET A 71 -3.22 11.24 -7.64
C MET A 71 -1.91 10.81 -6.98
N ILE A 72 -1.10 10.02 -7.68
CA ILE A 72 0.24 9.67 -7.21
C ILE A 72 1.28 10.68 -7.67
N GLY A 73 2.37 10.80 -6.91
CA GLY A 73 3.48 11.69 -7.22
C GLY A 73 4.63 11.53 -6.24
N SER A 74 5.59 12.43 -6.32
CA SER A 74 6.70 12.50 -5.35
C SER A 74 6.61 13.79 -4.54
N ALA A 75 7.14 13.79 -3.31
CA ALA A 75 7.23 14.97 -2.45
C ALA A 75 8.57 15.08 -1.74
N GLY A 76 8.93 16.31 -1.38
CA GLY A 76 10.17 16.61 -0.65
C GLY A 76 11.44 16.40 -1.50
N GLU A 77 12.58 16.65 -0.87
CA GLU A 77 13.90 16.50 -1.50
C GLU A 77 14.24 15.03 -1.78
N SER A 78 13.81 14.11 -0.91
CA SER A 78 13.96 12.66 -1.10
C SER A 78 13.10 12.08 -2.22
N CYS A 79 12.22 12.89 -2.83
CA CYS A 79 11.25 12.45 -3.83
C CYS A 79 10.37 11.27 -3.35
N GLU A 80 9.97 11.29 -2.08
CA GLU A 80 9.14 10.28 -1.42
C GLU A 80 7.86 10.02 -2.25
N PRO A 81 7.59 8.78 -2.70
CA PRO A 81 6.39 8.47 -3.46
C PRO A 81 5.16 8.58 -2.55
N LYS A 82 4.11 9.20 -3.05
CA LYS A 82 2.90 9.48 -2.29
C LYS A 82 1.64 9.33 -3.11
N VAL A 83 0.51 9.15 -2.43
CA VAL A 83 -0.84 9.28 -2.98
C VAL A 83 -1.58 10.41 -2.28
N ALA A 84 -2.23 11.28 -3.06
CA ALA A 84 -3.14 12.30 -2.56
C ALA A 84 -4.59 11.80 -2.62
N CYS A 85 -5.26 11.76 -1.46
CA CYS A 85 -6.69 11.44 -1.39
C CYS A 85 -7.48 12.36 -2.35
N PRO A 86 -8.32 11.79 -3.24
CA PRO A 86 -8.95 12.57 -4.31
C PRO A 86 -9.91 13.63 -3.77
N PHE A 87 -10.52 13.40 -2.61
CA PHE A 87 -11.52 14.28 -2.03
C PHE A 87 -10.94 15.38 -1.14
N HIS A 88 -9.95 15.05 -0.30
CA HIS A 88 -9.50 15.94 0.77
C HIS A 88 -8.03 16.33 0.69
N LYS A 89 -7.32 15.84 -0.34
CA LYS A 89 -5.92 16.18 -0.63
C LYS A 89 -4.91 15.85 0.46
N LYS A 90 -5.32 15.11 1.50
CA LYS A 90 -4.39 14.46 2.43
C LYS A 90 -3.49 13.52 1.66
N THR A 91 -2.19 13.66 1.88
CA THR A 91 -1.18 12.90 1.17
C THR A 91 -0.55 11.88 2.09
N PHE A 92 -0.42 10.66 1.61
CA PHE A 92 0.17 9.55 2.35
C PHE A 92 1.37 9.00 1.58
N SER A 93 2.45 8.67 2.27
CA SER A 93 3.58 7.95 1.67
C SER A 93 3.11 6.58 1.16
N LEU A 94 3.55 6.21 -0.04
CA LEU A 94 3.35 4.88 -0.61
C LEU A 94 4.37 3.85 -0.10
N LEU A 95 5.40 4.30 0.62
CA LEU A 95 6.40 3.45 1.26
C LEU A 95 6.07 3.19 2.73
N SER A 96 5.94 4.26 3.52
CA SER A 96 5.74 4.17 4.97
C SER A 96 4.27 4.22 5.38
N GLY A 97 3.38 4.73 4.52
CA GLY A 97 1.98 4.97 4.85
C GLY A 97 1.72 6.25 5.66
N GLU A 98 2.76 6.96 6.08
CA GLU A 98 2.62 8.15 6.93
C GLU A 98 1.95 9.31 6.18
N CYS A 99 1.11 10.07 6.89
CA CYS A 99 0.50 11.28 6.38
C CYS A 99 1.50 12.44 6.36
N ALA A 100 1.84 12.93 5.16
CA ALA A 100 2.75 14.06 5.00
C ALA A 100 2.10 15.43 5.32
N SER A 101 0.81 15.45 5.73
CA SER A 101 0.06 16.69 6.00
C SER A 101 0.05 17.11 7.48
N GLY A 102 0.90 16.52 8.33
CA GLY A 102 1.07 16.91 9.74
C GLY A 102 -0.04 16.43 10.69
N GLU A 103 -0.91 15.54 10.23
CA GLU A 103 -1.91 14.85 11.05
C GLU A 103 -1.41 13.43 11.34
N ASP A 104 -1.75 12.90 12.51
CA ASP A 104 -1.37 11.56 12.96
C ASP A 104 -2.26 10.48 12.32
N TYR A 105 -2.18 10.40 10.99
CA TYR A 105 -2.81 9.37 10.19
C TYR A 105 -1.75 8.52 9.50
N THR A 106 -1.97 7.22 9.53
CA THR A 106 -1.14 6.25 8.81
C THR A 106 -2.06 5.30 8.04
N ILE A 107 -1.61 4.88 6.86
CA ILE A 107 -2.27 3.85 6.07
C ILE A 107 -1.41 2.59 6.03
N LYS A 108 -2.04 1.41 6.05
CA LYS A 108 -1.35 0.15 5.82
C LYS A 108 -0.77 0.13 4.41
N THR A 109 0.49 -0.26 4.29
CA THR A 109 1.15 -0.58 3.02
C THR A 109 1.25 -2.09 2.87
N TYR A 110 1.32 -2.56 1.62
CA TYR A 110 1.47 -3.97 1.30
C TYR A 110 2.63 -4.16 0.33
N PRO A 111 3.45 -5.21 0.50
CA PRO A 111 4.50 -5.54 -0.45
C PRO A 111 3.88 -5.97 -1.79
N VAL A 112 4.51 -5.53 -2.89
CA VAL A 112 4.08 -5.84 -4.26
C VAL A 112 5.19 -6.58 -4.99
N LYS A 113 4.81 -7.58 -5.77
CA LYS A 113 5.73 -8.37 -6.60
C LYS A 113 5.14 -8.54 -8.00
N LEU A 114 5.95 -8.34 -9.02
CA LEU A 114 5.58 -8.61 -10.41
C LEU A 114 6.13 -9.96 -10.85
N SER A 115 5.35 -10.71 -11.62
CA SER A 115 5.82 -11.96 -12.25
C SER A 115 5.01 -12.25 -13.50
N ALA A 116 5.68 -12.39 -14.64
CA ALA A 116 5.07 -12.78 -15.92
C ALA A 116 3.85 -11.93 -16.33
N GLY A 117 3.90 -10.60 -16.18
CA GLY A 117 2.80 -9.69 -16.53
C GLY A 117 1.69 -9.60 -15.47
N GLN A 118 1.91 -10.19 -14.29
CA GLN A 118 0.94 -10.26 -13.21
C GLN A 118 1.45 -9.53 -11.97
N VAL A 119 0.52 -8.91 -11.24
CA VAL A 119 0.76 -8.19 -10.00
C VAL A 119 0.30 -9.05 -8.82
N PHE A 120 1.22 -9.31 -7.88
CA PHE A 120 0.96 -10.00 -6.64
C PHE A 120 1.07 -9.04 -5.47
N ILE A 121 0.14 -9.16 -4.51
CA ILE A 121 0.20 -8.46 -3.23
C ILE A 121 0.51 -9.48 -2.13
N GLY A 122 1.41 -9.11 -1.23
CA GLY A 122 1.67 -9.88 -0.02
C GLY A 122 0.78 -9.42 1.14
N ILE A 123 0.19 -10.39 1.83
CA ILE A 123 -0.65 -10.19 3.02
C ILE A 123 0.06 -10.83 4.22
N GLN A 124 -0.05 -10.15 5.36
CA GLN A 124 0.39 -10.59 6.68
C GLN A 124 -0.82 -10.60 7.61
#